data_AF-A0A5C7BB78-F1
#
_entry.id   AF-A0A5C7BB78-F1
#
_cell.length_a   1.000
_cell.length_b   1.000
_cell.length_c   1.000
_cell.angle_alpha   90.00
_cell.angle_beta   90.00
_cell.angle_gamma   90.00
#
_symmetry.space_group_name_H-M   'P 1'
#
loop_
_entity.id
_entity.type
_entity.pdbx_description
1 polymer ?
#
loop_
_entity_poly.entity_id
_entity_poly.type
_entity_poly.pdbx_seq_one_letter_code
_entity_poly.pdbx_strand_id
1 'polypeptide(L)'
;MTVFESLNETTDRATDTAEKYVKTSKEYFKLKVFQQLTLTLSLVTKFAVVGGLIAFSVIFTAVAGAIAIGEYLGNMSLGYLIIGAIFLLLSFIVYLLRSHINSKIISSMANKFFDK
;
A
#
# COMPACT_ATOMS: atom_id res chain seq x y z
N MET A 1 -9.91 59.71 12.29
CA MET A 1 -9.57 58.37 12.80
C MET A 1 -8.07 58.30 12.93
N THR A 2 -7.59 58.08 14.15
CA THR A 2 -6.17 58.17 14.52
C THR A 2 -5.44 56.95 13.99
N VAL A 3 -4.29 57.12 13.34
CA VAL A 3 -3.48 56.04 12.73
C VAL A 3 -3.13 54.93 13.75
N PHE A 4 -3.08 55.27 15.03
CA PHE A 4 -2.90 54.34 16.15
C PHE A 4 -4.07 53.37 16.37
N GLU A 5 -5.32 53.79 16.13
CA GLU A 5 -6.50 52.92 16.27
C GLU A 5 -6.55 51.84 15.18
N SER A 6 -6.22 52.20 13.94
CA SER A 6 -6.16 51.24 12.83
C SER A 6 -5.03 50.22 12.99
N LEU A 7 -3.95 50.59 13.68
CA LEU A 7 -2.83 49.68 14.03
C LEU A 7 -3.23 48.70 15.14
N ASN A 8 -3.98 49.17 16.14
CA ASN A 8 -4.45 48.30 17.22
C ASN A 8 -5.49 47.29 16.73
N GLU A 9 -6.46 47.74 15.92
CA GLU A 9 -7.44 46.83 15.30
C GLU A 9 -6.80 45.79 14.38
N THR A 10 -5.78 46.15 13.59
CA THR A 10 -5.11 45.17 12.73
C THR A 10 -4.28 44.16 13.53
N THR A 11 -3.71 44.57 14.65
CA THR A 11 -2.96 43.70 15.57
C THR A 11 -3.88 42.71 16.29
N ASP A 12 -5.04 43.17 16.77
CA ASP A 12 -6.04 42.30 17.39
C ASP A 12 -6.61 41.30 16.37
N ARG A 13 -6.94 41.76 15.15
CA ARG A 13 -7.41 40.87 14.06
C ARG A 13 -6.35 39.87 13.61
N ALA A 14 -5.07 40.26 13.60
CA ALA A 14 -3.97 39.36 13.26
C ALA A 14 -3.80 38.28 14.33
N THR A 15 -3.94 38.63 15.61
CA THR A 15 -3.87 37.71 16.75
C THR A 15 -5.04 36.73 16.72
N ASP A 16 -6.27 37.20 16.51
CA ASP A 16 -7.47 36.36 16.34
C ASP A 16 -7.33 35.38 15.16
N THR A 17 -6.79 35.86 14.04
CA THR A 17 -6.59 35.03 12.84
C THR A 17 -5.51 33.97 13.09
N ALA A 18 -4.43 34.32 13.79
CA ALA A 18 -3.39 33.39 14.17
C ALA A 18 -3.92 32.32 15.14
N GLU A 19 -4.71 32.69 16.13
CA GLU A 19 -5.33 31.74 17.06
C GLU A 19 -6.29 30.80 16.36
N LYS A 20 -7.14 31.34 15.46
CA LYS A 20 -8.05 30.54 14.63
C LYS A 20 -7.28 29.59 13.71
N TYR A 21 -6.17 30.04 13.10
CA TYR A 21 -5.33 29.21 12.24
C TYR A 21 -4.69 28.06 13.02
N VAL A 22 -4.17 28.30 14.21
CA VAL A 22 -3.59 27.25 15.07
C VAL A 22 -4.66 26.24 15.47
N LYS A 23 -5.85 26.71 15.85
CA LYS A 23 -6.99 25.85 16.20
C LYS A 23 -7.43 24.97 15.03
N THR A 24 -7.59 25.55 13.84
CA THR A 24 -7.96 24.82 12.62
C THR A 24 -6.84 23.86 12.18
N SER A 25 -5.58 24.25 12.31
CA SER A 25 -4.43 23.38 11.97
C SER A 25 -4.39 22.13 12.84
N LYS A 26 -4.72 22.24 14.13
CA LYS A 26 -4.82 21.10 15.04
C LYS A 26 -5.96 20.14 14.63
N GLU A 27 -7.14 20.69 14.31
CA GLU A 27 -8.28 19.91 13.83
C GLU A 27 -7.96 19.18 12.51
N TYR A 28 -7.30 19.89 11.57
CA TYR A 28 -6.85 19.34 10.30
C TYR A 28 -5.84 18.20 10.50
N PHE A 29 -4.85 18.37 11.38
CA PHE A 29 -3.87 17.32 11.65
C PHE A 29 -4.53 16.08 12.24
N LYS A 30 -5.47 16.26 13.18
CA LYS A 30 -6.27 15.16 13.75
C LYS A 30 -7.03 14.41 12.65
N LEU A 31 -7.67 15.13 11.72
CA LEU A 31 -8.39 14.54 10.60
C LEU A 31 -7.44 13.82 9.63
N LYS A 32 -6.28 14.41 9.32
CA LYS A 32 -5.28 13.84 8.41
C LYS A 32 -4.68 12.55 8.96
N VAL A 33 -4.39 12.50 10.26
CA VAL A 33 -3.96 11.27 10.94
C VAL A 33 -5.04 10.21 10.87
N PHE A 34 -6.29 10.57 11.19
CA PHE A 34 -7.42 9.65 11.08
C PHE A 34 -7.58 9.09 9.65
N GLN A 35 -7.55 9.97 8.65
CA GLN A 35 -7.62 9.58 7.23
C GLN A 35 -6.49 8.62 6.85
N GLN A 36 -5.25 8.93 7.23
CA GLN A 36 -4.09 8.08 6.92
C GLN A 36 -4.21 6.69 7.56
N LEU A 37 -4.66 6.63 8.83
CA LEU A 37 -4.88 5.39 9.55
C LEU A 37 -6.00 4.57 8.89
N THR A 38 -7.15 5.18 8.62
CA THR A 38 -8.29 4.51 7.99
C THR A 38 -7.95 4.00 6.60
N LEU A 39 -7.23 4.78 5.78
CA LEU A 39 -6.80 4.34 4.45
C LEU A 39 -5.84 3.15 4.54
N THR A 40 -4.84 3.22 5.42
CA THR A 40 -3.88 2.13 5.63
C THR A 40 -4.60 0.87 6.10
N LEU A 41 -5.47 1.00 7.09
CA LEU A 41 -6.25 -0.12 7.62
C LEU A 41 -7.17 -0.71 6.56
N SER A 42 -7.86 0.13 5.78
CA SER A 42 -8.73 -0.32 4.69
C SER A 42 -7.96 -1.08 3.62
N LEU A 43 -6.76 -0.62 3.25
CA LEU A 43 -5.90 -1.30 2.30
C LEU A 43 -5.44 -2.65 2.83
N VAL A 44 -4.94 -2.70 4.07
CA VAL A 44 -4.49 -3.95 4.70
C VAL A 44 -5.63 -4.96 4.79
N THR A 45 -6.82 -4.54 5.24
CA THR A 45 -7.99 -5.43 5.33
C THR A 45 -8.40 -5.95 3.96
N LYS A 46 -8.47 -5.10 2.93
CA LYS A 46 -8.79 -5.54 1.56
C LYS A 46 -7.75 -6.54 1.04
N PHE A 47 -6.46 -6.26 1.23
CA PHE A 47 -5.38 -7.16 0.85
C PHE A 47 -5.43 -8.49 1.62
N ALA A 48 -5.74 -8.46 2.92
CA ALA A 48 -5.84 -9.68 3.72
C ALA A 48 -7.00 -10.57 3.27
N VAL A 49 -8.18 -9.99 3.02
CA VAL A 49 -9.36 -10.74 2.58
C VAL A 49 -9.16 -11.29 1.18
N VAL A 50 -8.83 -10.44 0.21
CA VAL A 50 -8.68 -10.85 -1.20
C VAL A 50 -7.44 -11.71 -1.38
N GLY A 51 -6.30 -11.30 -0.82
CA GLY A 51 -5.05 -12.04 -0.88
C GLY A 51 -5.16 -13.40 -0.18
N GLY A 52 -5.88 -13.47 0.94
CA GLY A 52 -6.17 -14.73 1.63
C GLY A 52 -7.00 -15.69 0.78
N LEU A 53 -8.09 -15.20 0.15
CA LEU A 53 -8.91 -16.02 -0.75
C LEU A 53 -8.12 -16.53 -1.96
N ILE A 54 -7.30 -15.68 -2.57
CA ILE A 54 -6.42 -16.08 -3.68
C ILE A 54 -5.39 -17.12 -3.21
N ALA A 55 -4.77 -16.91 -2.05
CA ALA A 55 -3.80 -17.85 -1.49
C ALA A 55 -4.43 -19.23 -1.27
N PHE A 56 -5.63 -19.30 -0.70
CA PHE A 56 -6.36 -20.56 -0.56
C PHE A 56 -6.64 -21.21 -1.92
N SER A 57 -7.12 -20.45 -2.90
CA SER A 57 -7.35 -20.96 -4.26
C SER A 57 -6.08 -21.57 -4.84
N VAL A 58 -4.94 -20.88 -4.75
CA VAL A 58 -3.66 -21.36 -5.28
C VAL A 58 -3.21 -22.64 -4.59
N ILE A 59 -3.37 -22.74 -3.26
CA ILE A 59 -3.03 -23.96 -2.51
C ILE A 59 -3.89 -25.14 -2.98
N PHE A 60 -5.21 -24.96 -3.06
CA PHE A 60 -6.10 -26.03 -3.51
C PHE A 60 -5.81 -26.45 -4.95
N THR A 61 -5.58 -25.50 -5.85
CA THR A 61 -5.18 -25.79 -7.24
C THR A 61 -3.85 -26.51 -7.31
N ALA A 62 -2.86 -26.14 -6.48
CA ALA A 62 -1.58 -26.81 -6.42
C ALA A 62 -1.69 -28.26 -5.94
N VAL A 63 -2.50 -28.50 -4.89
CA VAL A 63 -2.76 -29.86 -4.39
C VAL A 63 -3.46 -30.70 -5.45
N ALA A 64 -4.52 -30.18 -6.07
CA ALA A 64 -5.22 -30.86 -7.14
C ALA A 64 -4.31 -31.17 -8.33
N GLY A 65 -3.47 -30.20 -8.74
CA GLY A 65 -2.49 -30.39 -9.80
C GLY A 65 -1.43 -31.43 -9.46
N ALA A 66 -0.94 -31.45 -8.22
CA ALA A 66 0.04 -32.45 -7.76
C ALA A 66 -0.55 -33.86 -7.79
N ILE A 67 -1.81 -34.02 -7.36
CA ILE A 67 -2.52 -35.30 -7.41
C ILE A 67 -2.72 -35.74 -8.86
N ALA A 68 -3.23 -34.86 -9.73
CA ALA A 68 -3.47 -35.19 -11.14
C ALA A 68 -2.19 -35.60 -11.88
N ILE A 69 -1.09 -34.87 -11.66
CA ILE A 69 0.23 -35.20 -12.23
C ILE A 69 0.74 -36.51 -11.61
N GLY A 70 0.61 -36.67 -10.28
CA GLY A 70 1.05 -37.86 -9.57
C GLY A 70 0.33 -39.14 -10.03
N GLU A 71 -0.97 -39.06 -10.26
CA GLU A 71 -1.77 -40.17 -10.81
C GLU A 71 -1.35 -40.48 -12.25
N TYR A 72 -1.14 -39.47 -13.09
CA TYR A 72 -0.69 -39.67 -14.48
C TYR A 72 0.69 -40.33 -14.56
N LEU A 73 1.60 -39.98 -13.63
CA LEU A 73 2.95 -40.57 -13.55
C LEU A 73 2.95 -41.91 -12.79
N GLY A 74 1.82 -42.35 -12.22
CA GLY A 74 1.74 -43.54 -11.38
C GLY A 74 2.52 -43.42 -10.06
N ASN A 75 2.94 -42.21 -9.68
CA ASN A 75 3.71 -41.94 -8.47
C ASN A 75 3.40 -40.53 -7.92
N MET A 76 2.73 -40.48 -6.76
CA MET A 76 2.37 -39.22 -6.10
C MET A 76 3.58 -38.37 -5.69
N SER A 77 4.69 -39.00 -5.29
CA SER A 77 5.90 -38.27 -4.89
C SER A 77 6.47 -37.42 -6.03
N LEU A 78 6.41 -37.93 -7.26
CA LEU A 78 6.83 -37.17 -8.45
C LEU A 78 5.90 -36.01 -8.75
N GLY A 79 4.58 -36.18 -8.55
CA GLY A 79 3.59 -35.11 -8.72
C GLY A 79 3.85 -33.91 -7.78
N TYR A 80 4.11 -34.19 -6.49
CA TYR A 80 4.47 -33.14 -5.54
C TYR A 80 5.82 -32.49 -5.84
N LEU A 81 6.81 -33.28 -6.28
CA LEU A 81 8.15 -32.77 -6.63
C LEU A 81 8.08 -31.80 -7.81
N ILE A 82 7.31 -32.14 -8.85
CA ILE A 82 7.12 -31.30 -10.04
C ILE A 82 6.44 -29.98 -9.67
N ILE A 83 5.33 -30.02 -8.91
CA ILE A 83 4.64 -28.80 -8.46
C ILE A 83 5.54 -27.95 -7.56
N GLY A 84 6.33 -28.58 -6.68
CA GLY A 84 7.32 -27.88 -5.86
C GLY A 84 8.41 -27.20 -6.68
N ALA A 85 8.91 -27.87 -7.73
CA ALA A 85 9.90 -27.31 -8.65
C ALA A 85 9.32 -26.13 -9.45
N ILE A 86 8.05 -26.20 -9.87
CA ILE A 86 7.34 -25.10 -10.52
C ILE A 86 7.26 -23.88 -9.59
N PHE A 87 6.92 -24.06 -8.31
CA PHE A 87 6.89 -22.96 -7.34
C PHE A 87 8.27 -22.36 -7.09
N LEU A 88 9.33 -23.18 -7.03
CA LEU A 88 10.70 -22.70 -6.93
C LEU A 88 11.10 -21.86 -8.15
N LEU A 89 10.78 -22.32 -9.36
CA LEU A 89 11.03 -21.57 -10.59
C LEU A 89 10.27 -20.24 -10.61
N LEU A 90 8.98 -20.25 -10.27
CA LEU A 90 8.16 -19.04 -10.15
C LEU A 90 8.78 -18.05 -9.14
N SER A 91 9.20 -18.54 -7.97
CA SER A 91 9.86 -17.72 -6.96
C SER A 91 11.16 -17.10 -7.49
N PHE A 92 11.96 -17.87 -8.22
CA PHE A 92 13.20 -17.39 -8.84
C PHE A 92 12.95 -16.31 -9.90
N ILE A 93 11.93 -16.50 -10.76
CA ILE A 93 11.52 -15.50 -11.76
C ILE A 93 11.11 -14.19 -11.07
N VAL A 94 10.28 -14.28 -10.03
CA VAL A 94 9.85 -13.09 -9.25
C VAL A 94 11.04 -12.39 -8.61
N TYR A 95 12.02 -13.14 -8.08
CA TYR A 95 13.24 -12.59 -7.52
C TYR A 95 14.05 -11.79 -8.55
N LEU A 96 14.18 -12.28 -9.79
CA LEU A 96 14.86 -11.55 -10.86
C LEU A 96 14.10 -10.28 -11.28
N LEU A 97 12.77 -10.36 -11.39
CA LEU A 97 11.93 -9.22 -11.76
C LEU A 97 11.90 -8.12 -10.69
N ARG A 98 12.24 -8.44 -9.44
CA ARG A 98 12.27 -7.48 -8.32
C ARG A 98 13.03 -6.19 -8.66
N SER A 99 14.18 -6.31 -9.33
CA SER A 99 15.00 -5.14 -9.69
C SER A 99 14.28 -4.22 -10.67
N HIS A 100 13.62 -4.80 -11.69
CA HIS A 100 12.85 -4.05 -12.69
C HIS A 100 11.61 -3.39 -12.08
N ILE A 101 10.92 -4.09 -11.17
CA ILE A 101 9.74 -3.57 -10.48
C ILE A 101 10.14 -2.37 -9.60
N ASN A 102 11.20 -2.49 -8.80
CA ASN A 102 11.68 -1.39 -7.97
C ASN A 102 12.07 -0.18 -8.82
N SER A 103 12.80 -0.38 -9.92
CA SER A 103 13.20 0.72 -10.81
C SER A 103 12.00 1.43 -11.44
N LYS A 104 10.98 0.69 -11.93
CA LYS A 104 9.74 1.28 -12.47
C LYS A 104 8.95 2.07 -11.44
N ILE A 105 8.83 1.55 -10.21
CA ILE A 105 8.10 2.23 -9.14
C ILE A 105 8.80 3.54 -8.78
N ILE A 106 10.14 3.50 -8.62
CA ILE A 106 10.94 4.70 -8.30
C ILE A 106 10.82 5.74 -9.42
N SER A 107 10.94 5.35 -10.69
CA SER A 107 10.83 6.28 -11.82
C SER A 107 9.42 6.88 -11.95
N SER A 108 8.37 6.09 -11.75
CA SER A 108 6.98 6.58 -11.77
C SER A 108 6.69 7.57 -10.63
N MET A 109 7.18 7.28 -9.42
CA MET A 109 7.07 8.19 -8.28
C MET A 109 7.92 9.45 -8.48
N ALA A 110 9.14 9.31 -9.01
CA ALA A 110 10.04 10.41 -9.27
C ALA A 110 9.42 11.40 -10.27
N ASN A 111 8.84 10.93 -11.37
CA ASN A 111 8.19 11.80 -12.35
C ASN A 111 6.96 12.51 -11.75
N LYS A 112 6.21 11.88 -10.84
CA LYS A 112 5.06 12.55 -10.19
C LYS A 112 5.46 13.58 -9.13
N PHE A 113 6.66 13.47 -8.56
CA PHE A 113 7.13 14.35 -7.49
C PHE A 113 8.09 15.45 -7.95
N PHE A 114 8.90 15.18 -8.97
CA PHE A 114 9.98 16.07 -9.43
C PHE A 114 9.70 16.74 -10.77
N ASP A 115 8.76 16.24 -11.56
CA ASP A 115 8.33 16.92 -12.79
C ASP A 115 7.28 17.97 -12.39
N LYS A 116 7.71 19.24 -12.45
CA LYS A 116 6.92 20.44 -12.13
C LYS A 116 5.97 20.79 -13.27
#